data_AF-A0A7S1FTR3-F1
#
_entry.id   AF-A0A7S1FTR3-F1
#
_cell.length_a   1.000
_cell.length_b   1.000
_cell.length_c   1.000
_cell.angle_alpha   90.00
_cell.angle_beta   90.00
_cell.angle_gamma   90.00
#
_symmetry.space_group_name_H-M   'P 1'
#
loop_
_entity.id
_entity.type
_entity.pdbx_description
1 polymer ?
#
loop_
_entity_poly.entity_id
_entity_poly.type
_entity_poly.pdbx_seq_one_letter_code
_entity_poly.pdbx_strand_id
1 'polypeptide(L)'
;NSHLDAKQAPNATFYASSIIFLGPKMSSTLHFTVGNTYNQIPANQAPLDRTGRHRKVHDWTLYVDVVNGDPDLLDRVIFDLGPSFQPRTYTSICPVPIGLPNGRNAWRFCTRQQTYAGITAEITLCGAGGTKTKASHPIRLRRSAPPPRRFAFTDDGEKRPLRYGKMKDGGNFGIELELSSPPGVNPASIADRMPRNAGQVLVTDSYSAGRAGHPDGWKIVPDGSIVCSRDMPDCNRFELVSRILSGGGGLSEVAAVSRALTLIQPKLQVNRSMGFHVHVDVSEYALGHLVKICQNFIKYEEVMDSFMPPSRRDGSQESRYFRSNRDTIPGATNRERHDCLGGGRENAGLVHILNPEGGG
;
A
#
# COMPACT_ATOMS: atom_id res chain seq x y z
N ASN A 1 5.55 15.35 -81.31
CA ASN A 1 6.56 15.88 -80.35
C ASN A 1 5.89 16.86 -79.41
N SER A 2 5.33 16.36 -78.33
CA SER A 2 4.77 17.18 -77.25
C SER A 2 4.82 16.34 -75.97
N HIS A 3 5.91 16.52 -75.22
CA HIS A 3 6.03 16.11 -73.84
C HIS A 3 5.21 17.06 -72.97
N LEU A 4 4.41 16.52 -72.04
CA LEU A 4 4.07 17.09 -70.74
C LEU A 4 3.38 15.99 -69.92
N ASP A 5 4.13 15.42 -68.98
CA ASP A 5 3.74 14.23 -68.20
C ASP A 5 2.80 14.54 -67.04
N ALA A 6 1.72 13.76 -67.03
CA ALA A 6 0.90 13.20 -65.96
C ALA A 6 1.03 13.75 -64.51
N LYS A 7 -0.02 14.44 -64.05
CA LYS A 7 -0.51 14.37 -62.66
C LYS A 7 -1.74 13.47 -62.61
N GLN A 8 -1.60 12.29 -62.02
CA GLN A 8 -2.70 11.34 -61.81
C GLN A 8 -3.23 11.49 -60.37
N ALA A 9 -4.54 11.69 -60.25
CA ALA A 9 -5.27 11.86 -58.99
C ALA A 9 -5.38 10.53 -58.20
N PRO A 10 -5.53 10.58 -56.86
CA PRO A 10 -5.49 9.39 -56.02
C PRO A 10 -6.81 8.59 -56.01
N ASN A 11 -6.63 7.29 -55.85
CA ASN A 11 -7.64 6.23 -55.75
C ASN A 11 -8.74 6.52 -54.72
N ALA A 12 -10.00 6.37 -55.16
CA ALA A 12 -11.16 6.27 -54.28
C ALA A 12 -11.21 4.85 -53.68
N THR A 13 -10.78 4.72 -52.43
CA THR A 13 -10.95 3.47 -51.65
C THR A 13 -12.27 3.55 -50.89
N PHE A 14 -13.14 2.56 -51.12
CA PHE A 14 -14.41 2.37 -50.42
C PHE A 14 -14.21 2.29 -48.90
N TYR A 15 -14.85 3.18 -48.13
CA TYR A 15 -14.98 3.04 -46.68
C TYR A 15 -16.09 2.03 -46.38
N ALA A 16 -15.71 0.81 -45.99
CA ALA A 16 -16.61 -0.09 -45.28
C ALA A 16 -16.80 0.44 -43.86
N SER A 17 -17.98 0.98 -43.57
CA SER A 17 -18.39 1.31 -42.20
C SER A 17 -18.65 0.01 -41.44
N SER A 18 -17.67 -0.43 -40.65
CA SER A 18 -17.87 -1.50 -39.68
C SER A 18 -18.82 -1.03 -38.58
N ILE A 19 -20.10 -1.41 -38.68
CA ILE A 19 -21.04 -1.34 -37.57
C ILE A 19 -20.54 -2.36 -36.52
N ILE A 20 -19.93 -1.86 -35.46
CA ILE A 20 -19.60 -2.67 -34.28
C ILE A 20 -20.93 -2.98 -33.59
N PHE A 21 -21.41 -4.21 -33.73
CA PHE A 21 -22.45 -4.75 -32.87
C PHE A 21 -21.88 -4.84 -31.44
N LEU A 22 -22.19 -3.85 -30.61
CA LEU A 22 -21.98 -3.96 -29.16
C LEU A 22 -23.00 -4.97 -28.64
N GLY A 23 -22.54 -6.21 -28.39
CA GLY A 23 -23.32 -7.18 -27.64
C GLY A 23 -23.77 -6.61 -26.29
N PRO A 24 -24.78 -7.21 -25.63
CA PRO A 24 -25.29 -6.70 -24.37
C PRO A 24 -24.15 -6.60 -23.34
N LYS A 25 -23.89 -5.39 -22.82
CA LYS A 25 -22.92 -5.17 -21.74
C LYS A 25 -23.33 -6.05 -20.56
N MET A 26 -22.49 -7.01 -20.20
CA MET A 26 -22.74 -7.84 -19.02
C MET A 26 -22.52 -7.00 -17.76
N SER A 27 -23.61 -6.68 -17.06
CA SER A 27 -23.53 -6.01 -15.76
C SER A 27 -22.95 -6.98 -14.72
N SER A 28 -21.95 -6.53 -13.98
CA SER A 28 -21.42 -7.26 -12.82
C SER A 28 -22.01 -6.70 -11.54
N THR A 29 -22.29 -7.56 -10.58
CA THR A 29 -22.81 -7.17 -9.26
C THR A 29 -21.85 -7.63 -8.17
N LEU A 30 -21.61 -6.78 -7.18
CA LEU A 30 -20.98 -7.13 -5.92
C LEU A 30 -21.90 -6.84 -4.74
N HIS A 31 -21.68 -7.54 -3.63
CA HIS A 31 -22.33 -7.27 -2.37
C HIS A 31 -21.30 -6.72 -1.38
N PHE A 32 -21.68 -5.65 -0.70
CA PHE A 32 -20.82 -5.00 0.27
C PHE A 32 -21.54 -4.73 1.58
N THR A 33 -20.77 -4.51 2.63
CA THR A 33 -21.27 -4.07 3.93
C THR A 33 -20.57 -2.82 4.38
N VAL A 34 -21.31 -1.96 5.08
CA VAL A 34 -20.76 -0.75 5.71
C VAL A 34 -20.75 -0.91 7.22
N GLY A 35 -19.66 -0.54 7.87
CA GLY A 35 -19.55 -0.56 9.32
C GLY A 35 -18.39 0.27 9.83
N ASN A 36 -18.23 0.33 11.16
CA ASN A 36 -17.04 0.89 11.77
C ASN A 36 -16.56 0.05 12.96
N THR A 37 -15.25 -0.02 13.16
CA THR A 37 -14.66 -0.45 14.43
C THR A 37 -14.60 0.72 15.40
N TYR A 38 -14.44 0.44 16.68
CA TYR A 38 -14.35 1.47 17.71
C TYR A 38 -13.46 1.05 18.87
N ASN A 39 -12.60 1.96 19.29
CA ASN A 39 -11.84 1.93 20.52
C ASN A 39 -11.95 3.28 21.24
N GLN A 40 -12.10 3.25 22.57
CA GLN A 40 -12.06 4.46 23.37
C GLN A 40 -10.64 4.70 23.85
N ILE A 41 -10.11 5.90 23.58
CA ILE A 41 -8.81 6.33 24.10
C ILE A 41 -9.03 6.96 25.49
N PRO A 42 -8.30 6.53 26.53
CA PRO A 42 -8.32 7.18 27.83
C PRO A 42 -8.07 8.69 27.72
N ALA A 43 -8.82 9.51 28.45
CA ALA A 43 -8.76 10.96 28.31
C ALA A 43 -7.36 11.54 28.56
N ASN A 44 -6.58 10.94 29.45
CA ASN A 44 -5.20 11.34 29.72
C ASN A 44 -4.23 11.03 28.56
N GLN A 45 -4.57 10.08 27.69
CA GLN A 45 -3.78 9.67 26.52
C GLN A 45 -4.32 10.26 25.21
N ALA A 46 -5.54 10.77 25.21
CA ALA A 46 -6.20 11.28 24.01
C ALA A 46 -5.59 12.61 23.55
N PRO A 47 -5.18 12.71 22.28
CA PRO A 47 -4.63 13.94 21.73
C PRO A 47 -5.69 15.03 21.64
N LEU A 48 -5.27 16.28 21.81
CA LEU A 48 -6.14 17.43 21.56
C LEU A 48 -6.42 17.58 20.06
N ASP A 49 -7.56 18.18 19.74
CA ASP A 49 -7.87 18.67 18.41
C ASP A 49 -6.99 19.88 18.05
N ARG A 50 -7.10 20.37 16.80
CA ARG A 50 -6.27 21.49 16.34
C ARG A 50 -6.51 22.79 17.10
N THR A 51 -7.68 22.94 17.73
CA THR A 51 -7.99 24.12 18.55
C THR A 51 -7.40 24.05 19.96
N GLY A 52 -6.91 22.87 20.37
CA GLY A 52 -6.42 22.64 21.72
C GLY A 52 -7.52 22.52 22.78
N ARG A 53 -8.80 22.48 22.37
CA ARG A 53 -9.95 22.56 23.29
C ARG A 53 -10.57 21.20 23.59
N HIS A 54 -10.51 20.27 22.65
CA HIS A 54 -11.24 19.00 22.74
C HIS A 54 -10.30 17.81 22.61
N ARG A 55 -10.42 16.83 23.51
CA ARG A 55 -9.67 15.58 23.42
C ARG A 55 -10.38 14.61 22.50
N LYS A 56 -9.65 14.07 21.52
CA LYS A 56 -10.17 13.08 20.56
C LYS A 56 -10.16 11.68 21.20
N VAL A 57 -11.14 11.43 22.07
CA VAL A 57 -11.25 10.20 22.87
C VAL A 57 -11.85 9.00 22.12
N HIS A 58 -12.35 9.21 20.90
CA HIS A 58 -12.94 8.16 20.10
C HIS A 58 -12.04 7.83 18.92
N ASP A 59 -11.56 6.58 18.84
CA ASP A 59 -10.78 6.06 17.71
C ASP A 59 -11.63 5.04 16.97
N TRP A 60 -11.81 5.22 15.67
CA TRP A 60 -12.67 4.37 14.86
C TRP A 60 -12.12 4.19 13.47
N THR A 61 -12.39 3.02 12.88
CA THR A 61 -12.12 2.75 11.46
C THR A 61 -13.44 2.54 10.75
N LEU A 62 -13.81 3.46 9.85
CA LEU A 62 -14.95 3.32 8.96
C LEU A 62 -14.55 2.46 7.77
N TYR A 63 -15.39 1.50 7.38
CA TYR A 63 -15.08 0.57 6.31
C TYR A 63 -16.26 0.23 5.39
N VAL A 64 -15.89 -0.17 4.17
CA VAL A 64 -16.73 -0.87 3.19
C VAL A 64 -16.06 -2.20 2.90
N ASP A 65 -16.73 -3.30 3.23
CA ASP A 65 -16.24 -4.65 2.96
C ASP A 65 -17.01 -5.24 1.78
N VAL A 66 -16.32 -5.56 0.68
CA VAL A 66 -16.87 -6.37 -0.41
C VAL A 66 -16.85 -7.83 0.03
N VAL A 67 -18.02 -8.37 0.34
CA VAL A 67 -18.21 -9.70 0.93
C VAL A 67 -18.54 -10.79 -0.10
N ASN A 68 -18.96 -10.38 -1.30
CA ASN A 68 -19.20 -11.24 -2.45
C ASN A 68 -19.03 -10.41 -3.74
N GLY A 69 -18.51 -11.02 -4.80
CA GLY A 69 -18.18 -10.34 -6.05
C GLY A 69 -16.72 -9.85 -6.11
N ASP A 70 -16.39 -9.24 -7.23
CA ASP A 70 -15.03 -8.80 -7.55
C ASP A 70 -14.81 -7.35 -7.10
N PRO A 71 -13.85 -7.05 -6.22
CA PRO A 71 -13.58 -5.69 -5.78
C PRO A 71 -13.11 -4.76 -6.91
N ASP A 72 -12.54 -5.30 -8.00
CA ASP A 72 -12.06 -4.52 -9.16
C ASP A 72 -13.21 -3.92 -10.00
N LEU A 73 -14.46 -4.23 -9.65
CA LEU A 73 -15.62 -3.51 -10.15
C LEU A 73 -15.70 -2.07 -9.60
N LEU A 74 -15.06 -1.79 -8.46
CA LEU A 74 -14.97 -0.46 -7.87
C LEU A 74 -13.68 0.24 -8.29
N ASP A 75 -13.81 1.43 -8.86
CA ASP A 75 -12.69 2.33 -9.16
C ASP A 75 -12.18 3.04 -7.88
N ARG A 76 -13.11 3.43 -6.99
CA ARG A 76 -12.79 4.02 -5.68
C ARG A 76 -13.97 4.06 -4.73
N VAL A 77 -13.67 4.17 -3.44
CA VAL A 77 -14.61 4.49 -2.37
C VAL A 77 -14.24 5.83 -1.74
N ILE A 78 -15.19 6.76 -1.68
CA ILE A 78 -15.00 8.09 -1.11
C ILE A 78 -15.75 8.15 0.23
N PHE A 79 -15.04 8.48 1.30
CA PHE A 79 -15.57 8.72 2.64
C PHE A 79 -15.62 10.25 2.89
N ASP A 80 -16.81 10.83 2.87
CA ASP A 80 -17.05 12.22 3.27
C ASP A 80 -17.41 12.24 4.76
N LEU A 81 -16.50 12.80 5.56
CA LEU A 81 -16.60 12.84 7.02
C LEU A 81 -17.25 14.14 7.53
N GLY A 82 -17.61 15.04 6.63
CA GLY A 82 -18.19 16.33 6.96
C GLY A 82 -17.18 17.45 7.25
N PRO A 83 -17.67 18.68 7.43
CA PRO A 83 -16.86 19.91 7.44
C PRO A 83 -15.89 20.02 8.62
N SER A 84 -16.11 19.24 9.69
CA SER A 84 -15.22 19.21 10.86
C SER A 84 -13.88 18.50 10.59
N PHE A 85 -13.73 17.86 9.43
CA PHE A 85 -12.51 17.16 9.03
C PHE A 85 -11.72 17.94 7.98
N GLN A 86 -10.39 17.81 8.05
CA GLN A 86 -9.47 18.37 7.08
C GLN A 86 -8.34 17.36 6.78
N PRO A 87 -8.37 16.69 5.61
CA PRO A 87 -9.36 16.84 4.55
C PRO A 87 -10.76 16.35 4.94
N ARG A 88 -11.81 16.95 4.36
CA ARG A 88 -13.21 16.54 4.57
C ARG A 88 -13.48 15.15 3.99
N THR A 89 -12.90 14.87 2.84
CA THR A 89 -13.09 13.64 2.09
C THR A 89 -11.81 12.82 2.04
N TYR A 90 -11.94 11.51 2.21
CA TYR A 90 -10.87 10.54 2.03
C TYR A 90 -11.25 9.58 0.90
N THR A 91 -10.33 9.35 -0.03
CA THR A 91 -10.57 8.40 -1.13
C THR A 91 -9.71 7.17 -0.93
N SER A 92 -10.35 6.00 -0.85
CA SER A 92 -9.69 4.70 -0.85
C SER A 92 -9.83 4.09 -2.25
N ILE A 93 -8.70 3.88 -2.92
CA ILE A 93 -8.64 3.32 -4.28
C ILE A 93 -8.21 1.86 -4.29
N CYS A 94 -7.66 1.35 -3.18
CA CYS A 94 -7.09 0.02 -3.09
C CYS A 94 -7.65 -0.68 -1.84
N PRO A 95 -8.44 -1.75 -2.01
CA PRO A 95 -8.92 -2.51 -0.88
C PRO A 95 -7.85 -3.47 -0.35
N VAL A 96 -7.93 -3.79 0.94
CA VAL A 96 -7.06 -4.78 1.58
C VAL A 96 -7.83 -6.08 1.86
N PRO A 97 -7.24 -7.27 1.65
CA PRO A 97 -7.90 -8.52 1.99
C PRO A 97 -7.99 -8.67 3.51
N ILE A 98 -9.14 -9.13 4.01
CA ILE A 98 -9.40 -9.36 5.43
C ILE A 98 -10.09 -10.70 5.66
N GLY A 99 -9.84 -11.31 6.81
CA GLY A 99 -10.63 -12.42 7.34
C GLY A 99 -11.80 -11.90 8.19
N LEU A 100 -13.01 -12.36 7.91
CA LEU A 100 -14.21 -12.07 8.69
C LEU A 100 -14.36 -13.09 9.84
N PRO A 101 -15.06 -12.75 10.94
CA PRO A 101 -15.25 -13.65 12.08
C PRO A 101 -15.94 -14.99 11.76
N ASN A 102 -16.68 -15.05 10.64
CA ASN A 102 -17.32 -16.27 10.15
C ASN A 102 -16.40 -17.13 9.27
N GLY A 103 -15.09 -16.85 9.24
CA GLY A 103 -14.09 -17.59 8.47
C GLY A 103 -14.07 -17.25 6.97
N ARG A 104 -14.92 -16.34 6.49
CA ARG A 104 -14.92 -15.89 5.08
C ARG A 104 -13.91 -14.77 4.86
N ASN A 105 -13.42 -14.65 3.64
CA ASN A 105 -12.61 -13.50 3.22
C ASN A 105 -13.49 -12.36 2.69
N ALA A 106 -13.03 -11.13 2.83
CA ALA A 106 -13.60 -9.94 2.22
C ALA A 106 -12.50 -8.97 1.79
N TRP A 107 -12.86 -7.98 0.97
CA TRP A 107 -11.97 -6.90 0.55
C TRP A 107 -12.43 -5.59 1.17
N ARG A 108 -11.57 -4.94 1.96
CA ARG A 108 -11.91 -3.77 2.76
C ARG A 108 -11.35 -2.49 2.17
N PHE A 109 -12.21 -1.53 1.90
CA PHE A 109 -11.86 -0.11 1.78
C PHE A 109 -12.10 0.55 3.14
N CYS A 110 -11.17 1.37 3.64
CA CYS A 110 -11.37 2.00 4.94
C CYS A 110 -10.65 3.34 5.13
N THR A 111 -11.07 4.07 6.17
CA THR A 111 -10.35 5.22 6.74
C THR A 111 -10.42 5.14 8.26
N ARG A 112 -9.32 5.46 8.94
CA ARG A 112 -9.22 5.52 10.41
C ARG A 112 -9.15 6.96 10.86
N GLN A 113 -9.89 7.31 11.90
CA GLN A 113 -10.01 8.67 12.40
C GLN A 113 -10.17 8.69 13.91
N GLN A 114 -9.88 9.85 14.49
CA GLN A 114 -10.14 10.13 15.89
C GLN A 114 -11.04 11.35 16.06
N THR A 115 -12.05 11.27 16.91
CA THR A 115 -13.01 12.35 17.18
C THR A 115 -13.28 12.54 18.67
N TYR A 116 -13.86 13.69 19.02
CA TYR A 116 -14.38 13.97 20.36
C TYR A 116 -15.90 13.76 20.46
N ALA A 117 -16.58 13.56 19.32
CA ALA A 117 -18.02 13.35 19.23
C ALA A 117 -18.37 12.38 18.09
N GLY A 118 -19.63 11.93 18.08
CA GLY A 118 -20.19 11.12 16.99
C GLY A 118 -20.41 11.96 15.74
N ILE A 119 -20.26 11.32 14.58
CA ILE A 119 -20.51 11.93 13.27
C ILE A 119 -21.33 10.97 12.41
N THR A 120 -21.93 11.49 11.34
CA THR A 120 -22.46 10.68 10.25
C THR A 120 -21.58 10.90 9.02
N ALA A 121 -21.06 9.82 8.48
CA ALA A 121 -20.25 9.85 7.26
C ALA A 121 -21.10 9.48 6.05
N GLU A 122 -20.86 10.16 4.93
CA GLU A 122 -21.43 9.81 3.63
C GLU A 122 -20.37 9.05 2.82
N ILE A 123 -20.76 7.89 2.28
CA ILE A 123 -19.86 6.98 1.57
C ILE A 123 -20.32 6.90 0.14
N THR A 124 -19.44 7.16 -0.83
CA THR A 124 -19.73 7.02 -2.26
C THR A 124 -18.87 5.92 -2.86
N LEU A 125 -19.49 4.86 -3.35
CA LEU A 125 -18.86 3.84 -4.17
C LEU A 125 -18.90 4.32 -5.63
N CYS A 126 -17.76 4.30 -6.31
CA CYS A 126 -17.65 4.61 -7.73
C CYS A 126 -17.22 3.33 -8.47
N GLY A 127 -18.02 2.89 -9.43
CA GLY A 127 -17.73 1.73 -10.28
C GLY A 127 -16.81 2.09 -11.46
N ALA A 128 -16.18 1.08 -12.05
CA ALA A 128 -15.28 1.23 -13.20
C ALA A 128 -15.98 1.78 -14.46
N GLY A 129 -17.27 1.48 -14.64
CA GLY A 129 -18.16 2.00 -15.69
C GLY A 129 -18.73 3.39 -15.40
N GLY A 130 -18.46 3.93 -14.20
CA GLY A 130 -18.90 5.27 -13.77
C GLY A 130 -20.14 5.29 -12.90
N THR A 131 -20.74 4.13 -12.57
CA THR A 131 -21.89 4.05 -11.66
C THR A 131 -21.49 4.56 -10.28
N LYS A 132 -22.40 5.28 -9.61
CA LYS A 132 -22.19 5.76 -8.24
C LYS A 132 -23.32 5.35 -7.33
N THR A 133 -22.99 4.86 -6.15
CA THR A 133 -23.95 4.56 -5.09
C THR A 133 -23.50 5.22 -3.80
N LYS A 134 -24.45 5.78 -3.07
CA LYS A 134 -24.20 6.42 -1.77
C LYS A 134 -24.77 5.60 -0.62
N ALA A 135 -24.08 5.61 0.50
CA ALA A 135 -24.55 5.07 1.76
C ALA A 135 -24.21 6.04 2.89
N SER A 136 -25.18 6.30 3.77
CA SER A 136 -24.98 7.09 4.98
C SER A 136 -24.71 6.16 6.15
N HIS A 137 -23.70 6.46 6.97
CA HIS A 137 -23.36 5.65 8.14
C HIS A 137 -23.05 6.53 9.36
N PRO A 138 -23.89 6.47 10.42
CA PRO A 138 -23.55 7.09 11.70
C PRO A 138 -22.45 6.30 12.40
N ILE A 139 -21.32 6.95 12.68
CA ILE A 139 -20.18 6.36 13.38
C ILE A 139 -20.62 5.93 14.77
N ARG A 140 -20.49 4.63 15.05
CA ARG A 140 -20.88 4.03 16.31
C ARG A 140 -19.72 4.09 17.30
N LEU A 141 -19.93 4.79 18.41
CA LEU A 141 -18.93 5.00 19.46
C LEU A 141 -19.11 4.01 20.62
N ARG A 142 -19.39 2.73 20.31
CA ARG A 142 -19.63 1.65 21.28
C ARG A 142 -19.06 0.34 20.75
N ARG A 143 -18.62 -0.54 21.66
CA ARG A 143 -18.00 -1.84 21.32
C ARG A 143 -18.96 -2.84 20.67
N SER A 144 -20.26 -2.77 20.95
CA SER A 144 -21.27 -3.63 20.33
C SER A 144 -21.87 -2.94 19.11
N ALA A 145 -21.39 -3.31 17.92
CA ALA A 145 -22.01 -2.91 16.67
C ALA A 145 -23.10 -3.93 16.27
N PRO A 146 -24.31 -3.48 15.86
CA PRO A 146 -25.24 -4.36 15.17
C PRO A 146 -24.60 -4.88 13.87
N PRO A 147 -25.05 -6.04 13.36
CA PRO A 147 -24.48 -6.63 12.15
C PRO A 147 -24.50 -5.60 11.01
N PRO A 148 -23.42 -5.50 10.24
CA PRO A 148 -23.30 -4.46 9.23
C PRO A 148 -24.33 -4.68 8.13
N ARG A 149 -24.96 -3.59 7.67
CA ARG A 149 -25.99 -3.66 6.63
C ARG A 149 -25.38 -4.12 5.32
N ARG A 150 -26.04 -5.08 4.66
CA ARG A 150 -25.67 -5.55 3.32
C ARG A 150 -26.33 -4.69 2.25
N PHE A 151 -25.54 -4.35 1.25
CA PHE A 151 -25.93 -3.60 0.06
C PHE A 151 -25.49 -4.37 -1.19
N ALA A 152 -26.07 -4.04 -2.33
CA ALA A 152 -25.64 -4.51 -3.63
C ALA A 152 -25.20 -3.31 -4.48
N PHE A 153 -24.16 -3.50 -5.27
CA PHE A 153 -23.67 -2.53 -6.24
C PHE A 153 -23.54 -3.23 -7.59
N THR A 154 -24.12 -2.63 -8.63
CA THR A 154 -24.11 -3.17 -9.99
C THR A 154 -23.55 -2.11 -10.92
N ASP A 155 -22.61 -2.51 -11.78
CA ASP A 155 -21.96 -1.62 -12.74
C ASP A 155 -21.73 -2.37 -14.06
N ASP A 156 -21.80 -1.64 -15.17
CA ASP A 156 -21.70 -2.15 -16.54
C ASP A 156 -20.30 -1.92 -17.16
N GLY A 157 -19.35 -1.43 -16.36
CA GLY A 157 -17.97 -1.24 -16.78
C GLY A 157 -17.19 -2.54 -16.83
N GLU A 158 -16.25 -2.62 -17.78
CA GLU A 158 -15.20 -3.62 -17.71
C GLU A 158 -14.45 -3.44 -16.38
N LYS A 159 -14.23 -4.57 -15.69
CA LYS A 159 -13.38 -4.62 -14.50
C LYS A 159 -12.02 -4.07 -14.88
N ARG A 160 -11.57 -3.03 -14.18
CA ARG A 160 -10.25 -2.45 -14.42
C ARG A 160 -9.36 -2.85 -13.26
N PRO A 161 -8.18 -3.44 -13.53
CA PRO A 161 -7.19 -3.62 -12.49
C PRO A 161 -6.96 -2.30 -11.75
N LEU A 162 -6.76 -2.40 -10.43
CA LEU A 162 -6.50 -1.24 -9.57
C LEU A 162 -5.51 -0.28 -10.23
N ARG A 163 -5.90 0.99 -10.39
CA ARG A 163 -5.02 2.02 -10.92
C ARG A 163 -3.94 2.31 -9.88
N TYR A 164 -2.79 1.67 -10.04
CA TYR A 164 -1.59 2.04 -9.30
C TYR A 164 -1.31 3.53 -9.52
N GLY A 165 -0.88 4.22 -8.46
CA GLY A 165 -0.38 5.59 -8.61
C GLY A 165 0.68 5.60 -9.71
N LYS A 166 0.66 6.61 -10.58
CA LYS A 166 1.70 6.74 -11.60
C LYS A 166 3.04 6.94 -10.89
N MET A 167 3.87 5.90 -10.90
CA MET A 167 5.29 6.07 -10.61
C MET A 167 5.88 6.92 -11.74
N LYS A 168 6.80 7.83 -11.42
CA LYS A 168 7.53 8.59 -12.43
C LYS A 168 8.16 7.59 -13.41
N ASP A 169 7.98 7.80 -14.72
CA ASP A 169 8.64 6.98 -15.72
C ASP A 169 10.16 7.02 -15.48
N GLY A 170 10.79 5.84 -15.43
CA GLY A 170 12.21 5.69 -15.10
C GLY A 170 12.56 5.64 -13.60
N GLY A 171 11.59 5.74 -12.69
CA GLY A 171 11.85 5.53 -11.26
C GLY A 171 12.22 4.07 -10.97
N ASN A 172 13.43 3.88 -10.45
CA ASN A 172 13.93 2.56 -10.06
C ASN A 172 13.61 2.26 -8.58
N PHE A 173 13.34 0.99 -8.29
CA PHE A 173 13.10 0.52 -6.94
C PHE A 173 13.46 -0.96 -6.78
N GLY A 174 13.66 -1.41 -5.54
CA GLY A 174 13.85 -2.80 -5.17
C GLY A 174 12.84 -3.21 -4.10
N ILE A 175 12.51 -4.50 -4.06
CA ILE A 175 11.59 -5.09 -3.09
C ILE A 175 12.31 -6.21 -2.34
N GLU A 176 12.13 -6.24 -1.02
CA GLU A 176 12.54 -7.36 -0.17
C GLU A 176 11.36 -7.83 0.67
N LEU A 177 11.16 -9.15 0.70
CA LEU A 177 10.13 -9.81 1.48
C LEU A 177 10.79 -10.81 2.43
N GLU A 178 10.74 -10.53 3.74
CA GLU A 178 11.19 -11.47 4.76
C GLU A 178 10.10 -12.52 5.00
N LEU A 179 10.47 -13.80 4.86
CA LEU A 179 9.54 -14.94 4.84
C LEU A 179 10.14 -16.13 5.59
N SER A 180 9.26 -17.05 6.02
CA SER A 180 9.70 -18.39 6.43
C SER A 180 8.86 -19.50 5.81
N SER A 181 9.44 -20.70 5.79
CA SER A 181 8.77 -21.92 5.35
C SER A 181 9.08 -23.09 6.29
N PRO A 182 8.27 -24.16 6.28
CA PRO A 182 8.61 -25.39 7.02
C PRO A 182 9.98 -25.94 6.62
N PRO A 183 10.70 -26.62 7.54
CA PRO A 183 12.05 -27.13 7.29
C PRO A 183 12.15 -28.02 6.05
N GLY A 184 11.10 -28.80 5.76
CA GLY A 184 11.04 -29.69 4.61
C GLY A 184 10.81 -29.00 3.26
N VAL A 185 10.54 -27.69 3.22
CA VAL A 185 10.35 -26.96 1.96
C VAL A 185 11.70 -26.52 1.41
N ASN A 186 12.09 -27.10 0.28
CA ASN A 186 13.30 -26.70 -0.43
C ASN A 186 13.12 -25.29 -1.05
N PRO A 187 14.00 -24.31 -0.76
CA PRO A 187 13.95 -22.98 -1.40
C PRO A 187 13.95 -23.01 -2.94
N ALA A 188 14.60 -23.99 -3.57
CA ALA A 188 14.54 -24.15 -5.03
C ALA A 188 13.09 -24.39 -5.52
N SER A 189 12.28 -25.14 -4.76
CA SER A 189 10.87 -25.35 -5.10
C SER A 189 10.01 -24.08 -4.99
N ILE A 190 10.47 -23.10 -4.21
CA ILE A 190 9.86 -21.76 -4.13
C ILE A 190 10.26 -20.96 -5.37
N ALA A 191 11.55 -20.98 -5.72
CA ALA A 191 12.08 -20.32 -6.92
C ALA A 191 11.38 -20.81 -8.20
N ASP A 192 11.17 -22.12 -8.35
CA ASP A 192 10.52 -22.73 -9.52
C ASP A 192 9.05 -22.32 -9.71
N ARG A 193 8.40 -21.81 -8.65
CA ARG A 193 7.00 -21.34 -8.71
C ARG A 193 6.88 -19.88 -9.10
N MET A 194 7.99 -19.16 -9.25
CA MET A 194 7.98 -17.75 -9.60
C MET A 194 7.58 -17.55 -11.06
N PRO A 195 6.84 -16.47 -11.37
CA PRO A 195 6.36 -16.24 -12.73
C PRO A 195 7.55 -15.89 -13.64
N ARG A 196 7.45 -16.24 -14.93
CA ARG A 196 8.55 -16.03 -15.91
C ARG A 196 9.07 -14.60 -15.98
N ASN A 197 8.23 -13.61 -15.72
CA ASN A 197 8.64 -12.20 -15.74
C ASN A 197 9.50 -11.80 -14.52
N ALA A 198 9.59 -12.62 -13.47
CA ALA A 198 10.54 -12.44 -12.37
C ALA A 198 11.98 -12.84 -12.75
N GLY A 199 12.20 -13.33 -13.97
CA GLY A 199 13.47 -13.91 -14.37
C GLY A 199 13.75 -15.25 -13.68
N GLN A 200 14.95 -15.78 -13.87
CA GLN A 200 15.40 -16.93 -13.11
C GLN A 200 15.60 -16.52 -11.65
N VAL A 201 15.03 -17.26 -10.71
CA VAL A 201 15.20 -16.96 -9.29
C VAL A 201 16.39 -17.73 -8.74
N LEU A 202 17.41 -16.99 -8.29
CA LEU A 202 18.63 -17.56 -7.73
C LEU A 202 18.44 -17.88 -6.25
N VAL A 203 18.76 -19.10 -5.82
CA VAL A 203 18.85 -19.45 -4.40
C VAL A 203 20.30 -19.32 -3.95
N THR A 204 20.57 -18.46 -2.97
CA THR A 204 21.92 -18.29 -2.43
C THR A 204 22.14 -19.17 -1.21
N ASP A 205 23.38 -19.61 -1.00
CA ASP A 205 23.79 -20.45 0.12
C ASP A 205 24.09 -19.66 1.40
N SER A 206 24.29 -18.35 1.26
CA SER A 206 24.69 -17.46 2.34
C SER A 206 24.19 -16.03 2.10
N TYR A 207 24.08 -15.28 3.20
CA TYR A 207 23.78 -13.85 3.15
C TYR A 207 24.85 -13.06 2.38
N SER A 208 26.13 -13.42 2.54
CA SER A 208 27.24 -12.81 1.80
C SER A 208 27.13 -13.02 0.29
N ALA A 209 26.81 -14.25 -0.15
CA ALA A 209 26.53 -14.51 -1.56
C ALA A 209 25.29 -13.75 -2.05
N GLY A 210 24.29 -13.60 -1.18
CA GLY A 210 23.11 -12.76 -1.41
C GLY A 210 23.43 -11.29 -1.69
N ARG A 211 24.56 -10.75 -1.24
CA ARG A 211 24.98 -9.38 -1.56
C ARG A 211 25.50 -9.21 -2.98
N ALA A 212 25.86 -10.30 -3.65
CA ALA A 212 26.20 -10.24 -5.07
C ALA A 212 24.97 -9.81 -5.88
N GLY A 213 25.18 -8.94 -6.88
CA GLY A 213 24.10 -8.49 -7.75
C GLY A 213 23.55 -9.63 -8.60
N HIS A 214 22.21 -9.68 -8.76
CA HIS A 214 21.55 -10.53 -9.75
C HIS A 214 20.68 -9.64 -10.64
N PRO A 215 21.25 -9.00 -11.67
CA PRO A 215 20.55 -7.97 -12.44
C PRO A 215 19.33 -8.49 -13.21
N ASP A 216 19.32 -9.79 -13.53
CA ASP A 216 18.34 -10.41 -14.42
C ASP A 216 17.20 -11.14 -13.71
N GLY A 217 17.19 -11.20 -12.38
CA GLY A 217 16.22 -12.01 -11.66
C GLY A 217 16.11 -11.72 -10.17
N TRP A 218 15.12 -12.34 -9.53
CA TRP A 218 14.98 -12.30 -8.08
C TRP A 218 15.96 -13.28 -7.42
N LYS A 219 16.18 -13.12 -6.12
CA LYS A 219 17.02 -14.03 -5.33
C LYS A 219 16.33 -14.40 -4.02
N ILE A 220 16.57 -15.63 -3.56
CA ILE A 220 16.24 -16.11 -2.23
C ILE A 220 17.53 -16.10 -1.43
N VAL A 221 17.58 -15.29 -0.37
CA VAL A 221 18.77 -15.06 0.46
C VAL A 221 18.50 -15.55 1.87
N PRO A 222 19.34 -16.41 2.47
CA PRO A 222 19.18 -16.79 3.87
C PRO A 222 19.26 -15.59 4.81
N ASP A 223 18.34 -15.51 5.77
CA ASP A 223 18.31 -14.43 6.77
C ASP A 223 18.24 -14.99 8.20
N GLY A 224 19.32 -14.75 8.96
CA GLY A 224 19.46 -15.19 10.34
C GLY A 224 18.72 -14.31 11.34
N SER A 225 18.30 -13.10 10.96
CA SER A 225 17.61 -12.14 11.82
C SER A 225 16.15 -12.53 12.08
N ILE A 226 15.55 -13.29 11.16
CA ILE A 226 14.19 -13.79 11.27
C ILE A 226 14.08 -14.81 12.40
N VAL A 227 13.02 -14.68 13.21
CA VAL A 227 12.69 -15.60 14.29
C VAL A 227 11.58 -16.53 13.83
N CYS A 228 11.76 -17.83 14.02
CA CYS A 228 10.72 -18.81 13.70
C CYS A 228 9.50 -18.68 14.63
N SER A 229 8.32 -18.95 14.07
CA SER A 229 7.09 -18.95 14.85
C SER A 229 7.07 -20.11 15.85
N ARG A 230 6.37 -19.94 16.98
CA ARG A 230 6.27 -20.99 18.03
C ARG A 230 5.76 -22.33 17.49
N ASP A 231 4.82 -22.28 16.55
CA ASP A 231 4.22 -23.47 15.94
C ASP A 231 5.13 -24.14 14.89
N MET A 232 6.28 -23.54 14.58
CA MET A 232 7.24 -24.03 13.59
C MET A 232 8.67 -23.61 14.01
N PRO A 233 9.23 -24.18 15.08
CA PRO A 233 10.49 -23.72 15.67
C PRO A 233 11.71 -23.90 14.75
N ASP A 234 11.68 -24.90 13.86
CA ASP A 234 12.79 -25.24 12.97
C ASP A 234 12.53 -24.79 11.52
N CYS A 235 12.05 -23.56 11.35
CA CYS A 235 11.69 -23.03 10.03
C CYS A 235 12.91 -22.65 9.17
N ASN A 236 12.75 -22.75 7.85
CA ASN A 236 13.65 -22.10 6.90
C ASN A 236 13.38 -20.59 6.89
N ARG A 237 14.43 -19.78 6.88
CA ARG A 237 14.36 -18.31 7.05
C ARG A 237 15.08 -17.63 5.91
N PHE A 238 14.39 -16.76 5.18
CA PHE A 238 14.95 -16.14 4.00
C PHE A 238 14.27 -14.82 3.64
N GLU A 239 14.99 -14.00 2.89
CA GLU A 239 14.47 -12.87 2.15
C GLU A 239 14.28 -13.27 0.68
N LEU A 240 13.15 -12.88 0.10
CA LEU A 240 12.98 -12.86 -1.35
C LEU A 240 13.23 -11.42 -1.83
N VAL A 241 14.30 -11.23 -2.59
CA VAL A 241 14.81 -9.92 -3.00
C VAL A 241 14.70 -9.78 -4.51
N SER A 242 14.15 -8.66 -4.97
CA SER A 242 14.03 -8.39 -6.40
C SER A 242 15.35 -7.93 -7.02
N ARG A 243 15.44 -8.04 -8.35
CA ARG A 243 16.30 -7.16 -9.16
C ARG A 243 15.85 -5.69 -9.02
N ILE A 244 16.58 -4.76 -9.64
CA ILE A 244 16.09 -3.39 -9.78
C ILE A 244 14.89 -3.38 -10.73
N LEU A 245 13.75 -2.92 -10.24
CA LEU A 245 12.48 -2.80 -10.94
C LEU A 245 12.22 -1.35 -11.32
N SER A 246 11.38 -1.11 -12.33
CA SER A 246 11.04 0.25 -12.74
C SER A 246 9.61 0.41 -13.24
N GLY A 247 9.01 1.55 -12.91
CA GLY A 247 7.70 1.98 -13.39
C GLY A 247 6.56 0.96 -13.21
N GLY A 248 5.54 1.06 -14.07
CA GLY A 248 4.36 0.18 -14.01
C GLY A 248 4.65 -1.30 -14.34
N GLY A 249 5.68 -1.56 -15.15
CA GLY A 249 6.13 -2.93 -15.46
C GLY A 249 6.68 -3.63 -14.22
N GLY A 250 7.56 -2.96 -13.47
CA GLY A 250 8.06 -3.44 -12.19
C GLY A 250 6.95 -3.71 -11.17
N LEU A 251 5.98 -2.80 -11.03
CA LEU A 251 4.84 -3.01 -10.13
C LEU A 251 3.99 -4.23 -10.54
N SER A 252 3.82 -4.46 -11.84
CA SER A 252 3.11 -5.63 -12.35
C SER A 252 3.87 -6.94 -12.06
N GLU A 253 5.20 -6.91 -12.12
CA GLU A 253 6.07 -8.01 -11.73
C GLU A 253 5.94 -8.33 -10.23
N VAL A 254 6.01 -7.32 -9.35
CA VAL A 254 5.78 -7.49 -7.91
C VAL A 254 4.42 -8.13 -7.64
N ALA A 255 3.36 -7.63 -8.28
CA ALA A 255 2.02 -8.18 -8.11
C ALA A 255 1.93 -9.65 -8.56
N ALA A 256 2.64 -10.04 -9.61
CA ALA A 256 2.69 -11.43 -10.08
C ALA A 256 3.46 -12.33 -9.10
N VAL A 257 4.62 -11.89 -8.62
CA VAL A 257 5.43 -12.60 -7.61
C VAL A 257 4.65 -12.76 -6.31
N SER A 258 4.03 -11.69 -5.80
CA SER A 258 3.19 -11.75 -4.60
C SER A 258 2.04 -12.74 -4.75
N ARG A 259 1.37 -12.78 -5.92
CA ARG A 259 0.34 -13.81 -6.19
C ARG A 259 0.93 -15.22 -6.18
N ALA A 260 2.07 -15.44 -6.82
CA ALA A 260 2.71 -16.76 -6.87
C ALA A 260 3.03 -17.28 -5.46
N LEU A 261 3.55 -16.43 -4.57
CA LEU A 261 3.83 -16.77 -3.17
C LEU A 261 2.59 -17.29 -2.43
N THR A 262 1.41 -16.73 -2.69
CA THR A 262 0.16 -17.17 -2.03
C THR A 262 -0.30 -18.57 -2.44
N LEU A 263 0.19 -19.07 -3.57
CA LEU A 263 -0.15 -20.38 -4.14
C LEU A 263 0.82 -21.50 -3.71
N ILE A 264 1.89 -21.16 -3.00
CA ILE A 264 2.87 -22.13 -2.52
C ILE A 264 2.27 -22.93 -1.37
N GLN A 265 2.45 -24.26 -1.44
CA GLN A 265 2.05 -25.20 -0.39
C GLN A 265 3.26 -26.05 0.02
N PRO A 266 3.49 -26.26 1.34
CA PRO A 266 2.76 -25.66 2.47
C PRO A 266 2.93 -24.13 2.51
N LYS A 267 1.97 -23.43 3.12
CA LYS A 267 1.94 -21.96 3.13
C LYS A 267 3.22 -21.39 3.76
N LEU A 268 3.81 -20.43 3.06
CA LEU A 268 4.84 -19.55 3.61
C LEU A 268 4.24 -18.75 4.76
N GLN A 269 5.05 -18.45 5.76
CA GLN A 269 4.65 -17.78 6.98
C GLN A 269 5.27 -16.39 7.05
N VAL A 270 4.51 -15.47 7.64
CA VAL A 270 4.97 -14.14 8.03
C VAL A 270 4.73 -13.96 9.53
N ASN A 271 5.65 -13.31 10.23
CA ASN A 271 5.48 -13.01 11.65
C ASN A 271 6.08 -11.65 12.02
N ARG A 272 6.01 -11.30 13.31
CA ARG A 272 6.41 -9.98 13.82
C ARG A 272 7.90 -9.63 13.66
N SER A 273 8.79 -10.60 13.46
CA SER A 273 10.20 -10.31 13.18
C SER A 273 10.40 -9.85 11.73
N MET A 274 9.43 -10.15 10.85
CA MET A 274 9.58 -9.98 9.41
C MET A 274 9.14 -8.58 8.93
N GLY A 275 9.75 -8.14 7.83
CA GLY A 275 9.52 -6.86 7.16
C GLY A 275 9.17 -7.01 5.67
N PHE A 276 8.60 -5.93 5.14
CA PHE A 276 8.49 -5.68 3.71
C PHE A 276 9.23 -4.38 3.42
N HIS A 277 10.31 -4.48 2.65
CA HIS A 277 11.16 -3.34 2.35
C HIS A 277 10.97 -2.90 0.91
N VAL A 278 10.89 -1.57 0.73
CA VAL A 278 10.87 -0.92 -0.58
C VAL A 278 12.07 -0.01 -0.63
N HIS A 279 13.04 -0.37 -1.46
CA HIS A 279 14.23 0.44 -1.73
C HIS A 279 13.90 1.35 -2.90
N VAL A 280 13.95 2.67 -2.70
CA VAL A 280 13.69 3.64 -3.76
C VAL A 280 15.00 4.22 -4.22
N ASP A 281 15.28 4.15 -5.52
CA ASP A 281 16.47 4.76 -6.09
C ASP A 281 16.36 6.28 -6.03
N VAL A 282 17.34 6.90 -5.36
CA VAL A 282 17.47 8.34 -5.20
C VAL A 282 18.77 8.86 -5.80
N SER A 283 19.47 8.07 -6.62
CA SER A 283 20.76 8.44 -7.22
C SER A 283 20.69 9.71 -8.08
N GLU A 284 19.55 9.96 -8.73
CA GLU A 284 19.32 11.18 -9.53
C GLU A 284 18.88 12.41 -8.70
N TYR A 285 18.71 12.26 -7.39
CA TYR A 285 18.16 13.33 -6.55
C TYR A 285 19.27 14.26 -6.08
N ALA A 286 19.22 15.51 -6.52
CA ALA A 286 20.04 16.57 -5.94
C ALA A 286 19.80 16.69 -4.41
N LEU A 287 20.80 17.16 -3.67
CA LEU A 287 20.74 17.36 -2.21
C LEU A 287 19.48 18.09 -1.76
N GLY A 288 19.07 19.15 -2.46
CA GLY A 288 17.84 19.89 -2.15
C GLY A 288 16.55 19.04 -2.24
N HIS A 289 16.53 17.99 -3.06
CA HIS A 289 15.43 17.03 -3.09
C HIS A 289 15.50 16.06 -1.90
N LEU A 290 16.69 15.59 -1.54
CA LEU A 290 16.89 14.73 -0.36
C LEU A 290 16.48 15.46 0.92
N VAL A 291 16.84 16.74 1.06
CA VAL A 291 16.37 17.61 2.15
C VAL A 291 14.84 17.64 2.22
N LYS A 292 14.15 17.80 1.09
CA LYS A 292 12.68 17.79 1.04
C LYS A 292 12.08 16.43 1.43
N ILE A 293 12.73 15.33 1.06
CA ILE A 293 12.31 13.99 1.50
C ILE A 293 12.41 13.90 3.03
N CYS A 294 13.54 14.33 3.62
CA CYS A 294 13.73 14.33 5.07
C CYS A 294 12.69 15.21 5.77
N GLN A 295 12.45 16.40 5.25
CA GLN A 295 11.44 17.34 5.76
C GLN A 295 10.03 16.74 5.71
N ASN A 296 9.68 16.05 4.62
CA ASN A 296 8.41 15.36 4.50
C ASN A 296 8.31 14.19 5.50
N PHE A 297 9.39 13.45 5.70
CA PHE A 297 9.42 12.35 6.67
C PHE A 297 9.09 12.87 8.07
N ILE A 298 9.81 13.87 8.56
CA ILE A 298 9.56 14.49 9.87
C ILE A 298 8.14 15.06 9.96
N LYS A 299 7.68 15.75 8.91
CA LYS A 299 6.35 16.36 8.88
C LYS A 299 5.23 15.33 8.99
N TYR A 300 5.39 14.17 8.36
CA TYR A 300 4.36 13.13 8.24
C TYR A 300 4.61 11.92 9.13
N GLU A 301 5.62 11.95 10.02
CA GLU A 301 6.00 10.83 10.89
C GLU A 301 4.82 10.27 11.69
N GLU A 302 4.04 11.11 12.35
CA GLU A 302 2.83 10.66 13.09
C GLU A 302 1.82 9.93 12.19
N VAL A 303 1.70 10.35 10.93
CA VAL A 303 0.82 9.69 9.97
C VAL A 303 1.42 8.35 9.55
N MET A 304 2.74 8.28 9.35
CA MET A 304 3.44 7.03 9.04
C MET A 304 3.32 6.02 10.19
N ASP A 305 3.56 6.46 11.41
CA ASP A 305 3.42 5.65 12.63
C ASP A 305 1.98 5.14 12.82
N SER A 306 0.97 5.87 12.32
CA SER A 306 -0.42 5.45 12.44
C SER A 306 -0.76 4.16 11.70
N PHE A 307 0.02 3.83 10.66
CA PHE A 307 -0.13 2.60 9.86
C PHE A 307 1.03 1.62 10.00
N MET A 308 2.15 2.00 10.64
CA MET A 308 3.21 1.06 11.00
C MET A 308 2.79 0.15 12.18
N PRO A 309 3.23 -1.12 12.19
CA PRO A 309 2.99 -2.01 13.31
C PRO A 309 3.70 -1.52 14.58
N PRO A 310 3.19 -1.82 15.78
CA PRO A 310 3.79 -1.37 17.04
C PRO A 310 5.29 -1.71 17.19
N SER A 311 5.77 -2.82 16.64
CA SER A 311 7.19 -3.20 16.69
C SER A 311 8.11 -2.35 15.80
N ARG A 312 7.56 -1.51 14.92
CA ARG A 312 8.30 -0.74 13.89
C ARG A 312 8.02 0.76 13.94
N ARG A 313 7.63 1.31 15.10
CA ARG A 313 7.34 2.74 15.28
C ARG A 313 7.75 3.23 16.66
N ASP A 314 7.98 4.53 16.77
CA ASP A 314 8.31 5.18 18.04
C ASP A 314 7.13 5.16 19.03
N GLY A 315 7.42 5.33 20.33
CA GLY A 315 6.42 5.42 21.40
C GLY A 315 5.69 4.11 21.72
N SER A 316 6.10 3.00 21.10
CA SER A 316 5.58 1.66 21.35
C SER A 316 6.46 0.90 22.33
N GLN A 317 5.85 0.20 23.30
CA GLN A 317 6.58 -0.71 24.21
C GLN A 317 7.22 -1.91 23.48
N GLU A 318 6.80 -2.16 22.23
CA GLU A 318 7.29 -3.26 21.41
C GLU A 318 8.48 -2.85 20.50
N SER A 319 8.74 -1.55 20.36
CA SER A 319 9.86 -1.04 19.56
C SER A 319 11.06 -0.73 20.46
N ARG A 320 12.21 -1.31 20.12
CA ARG A 320 13.51 -1.00 20.75
C ARG A 320 14.52 -0.37 19.78
N TYR A 321 14.19 -0.36 18.51
CA TYR A 321 15.11 -0.02 17.41
C TYR A 321 14.73 1.26 16.68
N PHE A 322 13.45 1.66 16.75
CA PHE A 322 12.95 2.86 16.09
C PHE A 322 12.73 3.97 17.10
N ARG A 323 13.27 5.15 16.78
CA ARG A 323 13.09 6.38 17.53
C ARG A 323 12.50 7.44 16.62
N SER A 324 11.83 8.41 17.22
CA SER A 324 11.25 9.52 16.49
C SER A 324 12.33 10.42 15.92
N ASN A 325 12.24 10.72 14.62
CA ASN A 325 13.09 11.69 13.94
C ASN A 325 12.85 13.12 14.43
N ARG A 326 11.77 13.33 15.20
CA ARG A 326 11.48 14.61 15.85
C ARG A 326 12.28 14.81 17.13
N ASP A 327 12.89 13.76 17.67
CA ASP A 327 13.73 13.81 18.87
C ASP A 327 15.11 14.42 18.58
N THR A 328 15.52 14.48 17.32
CA THR A 328 16.80 15.12 16.94
C THR A 328 16.80 16.62 17.21
N ILE A 329 15.62 17.25 17.33
CA ILE A 329 15.45 18.64 17.78
C ILE A 329 14.29 18.66 18.79
N PRO A 330 14.56 18.32 20.07
CA PRO A 330 13.55 18.26 21.11
C PRO A 330 12.88 19.62 21.32
N GLY A 331 11.56 19.61 21.55
CA GLY A 331 10.80 20.84 21.85
C GLY A 331 10.52 21.76 20.66
N ALA A 332 11.11 21.51 19.48
CA ALA A 332 10.85 22.32 18.29
C ALA A 332 9.44 22.07 17.70
N THR A 333 8.90 23.07 17.04
CA THR A 333 7.74 22.98 16.16
C THR A 333 8.11 22.30 14.84
N ASN A 334 7.11 21.80 14.07
CA ASN A 334 7.39 21.23 12.74
C ASN A 334 8.01 22.25 11.78
N ARG A 335 7.70 23.55 11.95
CA ARG A 335 8.31 24.61 11.15
C ARG A 335 9.78 24.77 11.48
N GLU A 336 10.14 24.83 12.76
CA GLU A 336 11.55 24.94 13.18
C GLU A 336 12.37 23.71 12.76
N ARG A 337 11.82 22.50 12.86
CA ARG A 337 12.48 21.29 12.34
C ARG A 337 12.67 21.36 10.82
N HIS A 338 11.65 21.82 10.11
CA HIS A 338 11.70 22.00 8.66
C HIS A 338 12.79 22.99 8.24
N ASP A 339 12.83 24.15 8.89
CA ASP A 339 13.80 25.21 8.62
C ASP A 339 15.23 24.75 8.97
N CYS A 340 15.39 24.00 10.07
CA CYS A 340 16.67 23.42 10.48
C CYS A 340 17.24 22.40 9.47
N LEU A 341 16.37 21.64 8.80
CA LEU A 341 16.78 20.76 7.69
C LEU A 341 17.15 21.54 6.43
N GLY A 342 16.54 22.71 6.21
CA GLY A 342 16.77 23.55 5.03
C GLY A 342 18.09 24.33 5.06
N GLY A 343 18.70 24.50 6.23
CA GLY A 343 19.88 25.35 6.46
C GLY A 343 21.23 24.86 5.93
N GLY A 344 21.29 24.28 4.72
CA GLY A 344 22.56 23.97 4.04
C GLY A 344 23.31 22.73 4.53
N ARG A 345 22.60 21.69 4.97
CA ARG A 345 23.21 20.44 5.46
C ARG A 345 23.76 19.57 4.34
N GLU A 346 24.92 18.95 4.57
CA GLU A 346 25.46 17.85 3.75
C GLU A 346 24.75 16.52 4.06
N ASN A 347 24.89 15.51 3.18
CA ASN A 347 24.22 14.20 3.30
C ASN A 347 24.39 13.55 4.69
N ALA A 348 25.61 13.58 5.25
CA ALA A 348 25.89 13.00 6.56
C ALA A 348 25.05 13.65 7.68
N GLY A 349 24.81 14.96 7.57
CA GLY A 349 23.97 15.70 8.51
C GLY A 349 22.48 15.38 8.40
N LEU A 350 22.02 14.89 7.25
CA LEU A 350 20.64 14.42 7.06
C LEU A 350 20.45 13.02 7.65
N VAL A 351 21.42 12.11 7.47
CA VAL A 351 21.38 10.74 8.02
C VAL A 351 21.25 10.76 9.54
N HIS A 352 22.04 11.59 10.22
CA HIS A 352 21.97 11.69 11.68
C HIS A 352 20.60 12.21 12.16
N ILE A 353 19.88 12.99 11.35
CA ILE A 353 18.54 13.48 11.71
C ILE A 353 17.46 12.45 11.48
N LEU A 354 17.53 11.71 10.37
CA LEU A 354 16.55 10.68 10.03
C LEU A 354 16.79 9.33 10.73
N ASN A 355 17.85 9.24 11.53
CA ASN A 355 18.16 8.07 12.33
C ASN A 355 18.96 8.45 13.58
N PRO A 356 18.37 9.22 14.52
CA PRO A 356 19.07 9.66 15.72
C PRO A 356 19.51 8.44 16.54
N GLU A 357 20.83 8.24 16.65
CA GLU A 357 21.47 7.09 17.32
C GLU A 357 21.29 5.70 16.67
N GLY A 358 20.74 5.62 15.46
CA GLY A 358 20.67 4.32 14.78
C GLY A 358 22.05 3.89 14.29
N GLY A 359 22.68 3.01 15.07
CA GLY A 359 23.85 2.27 14.64
C GLY A 359 23.49 1.36 13.48
N GLY A 360 23.95 1.74 12.29
CA GLY A 360 24.21 0.83 11.18
C GLY A 360 25.69 0.53 11.14
#